data_AF-A0A656GG90-F1
#
_entry.id   AF-A0A656GG90-F1
#
_cell.length_a   1.000
_cell.length_b   1.000
_cell.length_c   1.000
_cell.angle_alpha   90.00
_cell.angle_beta   90.00
_cell.angle_gamma   90.00
#
_symmetry.space_group_name_H-M   'P 1'
#
loop_
_entity.id
_entity.type
_entity.pdbx_description
1 polymer ?
#
loop_
_entity_poly.entity_id
_entity_poly.type
_entity_poly.pdbx_seq_one_letter_code
_entity_poly.pdbx_strand_id
1 'polypeptide(L)' 'SQPLCIGQKQKWFLLRLISNEQRVRMDLTGKPEFDGWRWVSYWYPLGQVVTFKREVYRRALKELAPRLLSRD' A
#
# COMPACT_ATOMS: atom_id res chain seq x y z
N SER A 1 28.73 -12.21 11.16
CA SER A 1 28.05 -10.91 11.00
C SER A 1 26.71 -11.13 10.32
N GLN A 2 25.68 -10.35 10.65
CA GLN A 2 24.43 -10.38 9.89
C GLN A 2 24.67 -9.79 8.48
N PRO A 3 24.04 -10.32 7.42
CA PRO A 3 24.21 -9.80 6.07
C PRO A 3 23.65 -8.38 5.95
N LEU A 4 24.33 -7.52 5.19
CA LEU A 4 23.86 -6.16 4.91
C LEU A 4 22.59 -6.22 4.06
N CYS A 5 21.49 -5.71 4.61
CA CYS A 5 20.24 -5.55 3.87
C CYS A 5 20.31 -4.27 3.02
N ILE A 6 20.29 -4.43 1.70
CA ILE A 6 20.34 -3.31 0.74
C ILE A 6 18.97 -2.90 0.18
N GLY A 7 17.88 -3.59 0.59
CA GLY A 7 16.55 -3.30 0.10
C GLY A 7 15.53 -4.41 0.32
N GLN A 8 14.41 -4.32 -0.39
CA GLN A 8 13.27 -5.22 -0.26
C GLN A 8 12.84 -5.78 -1.62
N LYS A 9 12.51 -7.07 -1.67
CA LYS A 9 11.77 -7.69 -2.78
C LYS A 9 10.31 -7.81 -2.36
N GLN A 10 9.39 -7.30 -3.17
CA GLN A 10 7.99 -7.13 -2.77
C GLN A 10 7.04 -7.79 -3.76
N LYS A 11 5.96 -8.39 -3.25
CA LYS A 11 4.78 -8.80 -4.03
C LYS A 11 3.62 -7.92 -3.60
N TRP A 12 2.88 -7.39 -4.57
CA TRP A 12 1.78 -6.45 -4.35
C TRP A 12 0.43 -7.13 -4.57
N PHE A 13 -0.56 -6.77 -3.75
CA PHE A 13 -1.92 -7.29 -3.82
C PHE A 13 -2.90 -6.12 -3.90
N LEU A 14 -3.93 -6.26 -4.75
CA LEU A 14 -5.07 -5.35 -4.79
C LEU A 14 -6.24 -6.00 -4.05
N LEU A 15 -6.80 -5.30 -3.06
CA LEU A 15 -7.89 -5.79 -2.23
C LEU A 15 -9.07 -4.82 -2.27
N ARG A 16 -10.29 -5.37 -2.29
CA ARG A 16 -11.54 -4.62 -2.06
C ARG A 16 -11.96 -4.82 -0.61
N LEU A 17 -12.11 -3.73 0.14
CA LEU A 17 -12.68 -3.79 1.48
C LEU A 17 -14.18 -4.12 1.37
N ILE A 18 -14.58 -5.31 1.83
CA ILE A 18 -15.98 -5.77 1.83
C ILE A 18 -16.67 -5.59 3.18
N SER A 19 -15.91 -5.26 4.22
CA SER A 19 -16.39 -5.08 5.59
C SER A 19 -16.52 -3.60 5.95
N ASN A 20 -17.10 -3.32 7.12
CA ASN A 20 -17.17 -1.97 7.63
C ASN A 20 -15.76 -1.40 7.92
N GLU A 21 -15.53 -0.14 7.54
CA GLU A 21 -14.27 0.59 7.73
C GLU A 21 -13.75 0.62 9.18
N GLN A 22 -14.66 0.58 10.16
CA GLN A 22 -14.32 0.50 11.59
C GLN A 22 -13.53 -0.76 11.95
N ARG A 23 -13.53 -1.78 11.08
CA ARG A 23 -12.70 -2.99 11.25
C ARG A 23 -11.23 -2.77 10.86
N VAL A 24 -10.88 -1.68 10.19
CA VAL A 24 -9.48 -1.32 9.90
C VAL A 24 -8.89 -0.64 11.13
N ARG A 25 -8.23 -1.45 11.98
CA ARG A 25 -7.62 -1.02 13.25
C ARG A 25 -6.10 -1.09 13.15
N MET A 26 -5.43 0.02 13.49
CA MET A 26 -3.97 0.17 13.41
C MET A 26 -3.30 0.21 14.79
N ASP A 27 -4.09 0.19 15.85
CA ASP A 27 -3.72 0.43 17.25
C ASP A 27 -3.66 -0.86 18.10
N LEU A 28 -3.66 -2.02 17.46
CA LEU A 28 -3.73 -3.31 18.15
C LEU A 28 -2.36 -3.89 18.55
N THR A 29 -1.26 -3.22 18.20
CA THR A 29 0.11 -3.66 18.52
C THR A 29 0.81 -2.65 19.42
N GLY A 30 1.76 -3.12 20.25
CA GLY A 30 2.55 -2.22 21.12
C GLY A 30 3.53 -1.31 20.38
N LYS A 31 3.69 -1.50 19.06
CA LYS A 31 4.52 -0.68 18.16
C LYS A 31 3.82 -0.58 16.80
N PRO A 32 2.81 0.29 16.67
CA PRO A 32 2.04 0.42 15.44
C PRO A 32 2.89 1.00 14.31
N GLU A 33 2.68 0.53 13.08
CA GLU A 33 3.35 1.07 11.88
C GLU A 33 2.70 2.40 11.43
N PHE A 34 1.40 2.55 11.68
CA PHE A 34 0.58 3.66 11.19
C PHE A 34 -0.22 4.28 12.34
N ASP A 35 -0.35 5.60 12.32
CA ASP A 35 -1.20 6.34 13.27
C ASP A 35 -2.69 6.31 12.86
N GLY A 36 -2.96 6.17 11.56
CA GLY A 36 -4.30 6.17 11.00
C GLY A 36 -4.30 6.03 9.48
N TRP A 37 -5.49 6.09 8.87
CA TRP A 37 -5.66 5.96 7.43
C TRP A 37 -6.80 6.82 6.89
N ARG A 38 -6.78 7.03 5.58
CA ARG A 38 -7.88 7.66 4.84
C ARG A 38 -7.91 7.12 3.42
N TRP A 39 -9.08 7.09 2.82
CA TRP A 39 -9.19 6.88 1.38
C TRP A 39 -8.58 8.05 0.61
N VAL A 40 -7.94 7.74 -0.51
CA VAL A 40 -7.36 8.71 -1.43
C VAL A 40 -7.63 8.28 -2.86
N SER A 41 -7.57 9.21 -3.81
CA SER A 41 -7.62 8.88 -5.23
C SER A 41 -6.48 7.91 -5.60
N TYR A 42 -6.76 6.96 -6.50
CA TYR A 42 -5.86 5.84 -6.80
C TYR A 42 -4.41 6.24 -7.12
N TRP A 43 -4.21 7.33 -7.86
CA TRP A 43 -2.88 7.81 -8.26
C TRP A 43 -2.21 8.75 -7.25
N TYR A 44 -2.93 9.19 -6.21
CA TYR A 44 -2.43 10.12 -5.19
C TYR A 44 -1.13 9.65 -4.50
N PRO A 45 -0.94 8.35 -4.15
CA PRO A 45 0.27 7.90 -3.47
C PRO A 45 1.56 8.16 -4.25
N LEU A 46 1.52 8.25 -5.60
CA LEU A 46 2.73 8.50 -6.40
C LEU A 46 3.36 9.86 -6.14
N GLY A 47 2.56 10.87 -5.79
CA GLY A 47 3.05 12.21 -5.46
C GLY A 47 3.50 12.36 -4.02
N GLN A 48 3.13 11.43 -3.13
CA GLN A 48 3.35 11.54 -1.68
C GLN A 48 4.36 10.56 -1.13
N VAL A 49 4.57 9.43 -1.81
CA VAL A 49 5.51 8.41 -1.36
C VAL A 49 6.94 8.92 -1.42
N VAL A 50 7.74 8.50 -0.43
CA VAL A 50 9.18 8.75 -0.36
C VAL A 50 9.88 8.37 -1.67
N THR A 51 10.84 9.20 -2.08
CA THR A 51 11.41 9.20 -3.44
C THR A 51 11.88 7.83 -3.91
N PHE A 52 12.61 7.09 -3.07
CA PHE A 52 13.18 5.79 -3.44
C PHE A 52 12.13 4.68 -3.67
N LYS A 53 10.87 4.86 -3.22
CA LYS A 53 9.77 3.91 -3.44
C LYS A 53 8.87 4.27 -4.63
N ARG A 54 8.99 5.49 -5.19
CA ARG A 54 8.07 5.99 -6.23
C ARG A 54 7.96 5.07 -7.43
N GLU A 55 9.09 4.54 -7.91
CA GLU A 55 9.10 3.69 -9.09
C GLU A 55 8.46 2.32 -8.82
N VAL A 56 8.68 1.74 -7.64
CA VAL A 56 8.03 0.49 -7.22
C VAL A 56 6.51 0.68 -7.14
N TYR A 57 6.05 1.78 -6.53
CA TYR A 57 4.63 2.14 -6.47
C TYR A 57 4.05 2.37 -7.87
N ARG A 58 4.76 3.10 -8.74
CA ARG A 58 4.31 3.38 -10.12
C ARG A 58 4.08 2.09 -10.89
N ARG A 59 5.00 1.13 -10.78
CA ARG A 59 4.88 -0.18 -11.44
C ARG A 59 3.71 -0.98 -10.89
N ALA A 60 3.62 -1.11 -9.56
CA ALA A 60 2.55 -1.85 -8.90
C ALA A 60 1.16 -1.29 -9.24
N LEU A 61 0.96 0.03 -9.13
CA LEU A 61 -0.33 0.66 -9.42
C LEU A 61 -0.70 0.55 -10.91
N LYS A 62 0.27 0.70 -11.83
CA LYS A 62 -0.01 0.50 -13.26
C LYS A 62 -0.42 -0.94 -13.58
N GLU A 63 0.22 -1.92 -12.97
CA GLU A 63 -0.08 -3.35 -13.18
C GLU A 63 -1.46 -3.73 -12.62
N LEU A 64 -1.85 -3.12 -11.49
CA LEU A 64 -3.12 -3.41 -10.81
C LEU A 64 -4.29 -2.57 -11.37
N ALA A 65 -4.04 -1.43 -12.01
CA ALA A 65 -5.06 -0.51 -12.50
C ALA A 65 -6.15 -1.16 -13.40
N PRO A 66 -5.84 -2.08 -14.34
CA PRO A 66 -6.87 -2.71 -15.18
C PRO A 66 -7.94 -3.46 -14.38
N ARG A 67 -7.63 -3.92 -13.17
CA ARG A 67 -8.55 -4.65 -12.28
C ARG A 67 -9.43 -3.74 -11.43
N LEU A 68 -9.24 -2.42 -11.49
CA LEU A 68 -10.10 -1.47 -10.75
C LEU A 68 -11.46 -1.28 -11.42
N LEU A 69 -11.53 -1.42 -12.73
CA LEU A 69 -12.72 -1.14 -13.54
C LEU A 69 -13.56 -2.39 -13.82
N SER A 70 -13.11 -3.58 -13.39
CA SER A 70 -13.97 -4.77 -13.37
C SER A 70 -15.00 -4.58 -12.27
N ARG A 71 -16.05 -3.83 -12.60
CA ARG A 71 -17.32 -3.84 -11.89
C ARG A 71 -17.96 -5.20 -12.15
N ASP A 72 -18.44 -5.80 -11.07
CA ASP A 72 -19.48 -6.82 -11.12
C ASP A 72 -20.71 -6.29 -11.89
#